data_AF-K1TUI8-F1
#
_entry.id   AF-K1TUI8-F1
#
_cell.length_a   1.000
_cell.length_b   1.000
_cell.length_c   1.000
_cell.angle_alpha   90.00
_cell.angle_beta   90.00
_cell.angle_gamma   90.00
#
_symmetry.space_group_name_H-M   'P 1'
#
loop_
_entity.id
_entity.type
_entity.pdbx_description
1 polymer ?
#
loop_
_entity_poly.entity_id
_entity_poly.type
_entity_poly.pdbx_seq_one_letter_code
_entity_poly.pdbx_strand_id
1 'polypeptide(L)'
;MKKLEAAGIEVNRERKYLRFRLSPEDRYTRCDTLKGDYTEQAIKERITGARIVKPRRTSPQKPVSKVGLLVDIEAAIRSGKGPGYERWAKVFNLKQLSQAVIYLKEHGDMSYEDLQEKSDAVTASFNALSVQIKELESQMAANGELQKQIVNYAKTRAVYVEYR
;
A
#
# COMPACT_ATOMS: atom_id res chain seq x y z
N MET A 1 -14.17 17.90 -23.25
CA MET A 1 -15.58 17.48 -23.06
C MET A 1 -15.80 15.99 -23.26
N LYS A 2 -15.09 15.33 -24.19
CA LYS A 2 -15.09 13.86 -24.34
C LYS A 2 -14.87 13.09 -23.02
N LYS A 3 -14.05 13.63 -22.10
CA LYS A 3 -13.84 13.06 -20.76
C LYS A 3 -15.10 13.03 -19.87
N LEU A 4 -16.04 13.96 -20.05
CA LEU A 4 -17.30 13.99 -19.31
C LEU A 4 -18.32 13.02 -19.91
N GLU A 5 -18.37 12.96 -21.24
CA GLU A 5 -19.20 11.99 -21.98
C GLU A 5 -18.76 10.54 -21.67
N ALA A 6 -17.45 10.29 -21.58
CA ALA A 6 -16.89 9.00 -21.17
C ALA A 6 -17.21 8.63 -19.70
N ALA A 7 -17.51 9.63 -18.86
CA ALA A 7 -17.96 9.42 -17.48
C ALA A 7 -19.48 9.24 -17.37
N GLY A 8 -20.20 9.12 -18.50
CA GLY A 8 -21.64 8.92 -18.53
C GLY A 8 -22.47 10.20 -18.41
N ILE A 9 -21.85 11.38 -18.54
CA ILE A 9 -22.56 12.67 -18.46
C ILE A 9 -22.90 13.17 -19.86
N GLU A 10 -24.19 13.36 -20.13
CA GLU A 10 -24.66 13.96 -21.37
C GLU A 10 -24.43 15.47 -21.37
N VAL A 11 -23.79 15.98 -22.42
CA VAL A 11 -23.41 17.39 -22.56
C VAL A 11 -24.18 18.03 -23.72
N ASN A 12 -25.16 18.89 -23.42
CA ASN A 12 -25.84 19.67 -24.44
C ASN A 12 -25.10 21.01 -24.67
N ARG A 13 -24.77 21.29 -25.94
CA ARG A 13 -23.98 22.46 -26.41
C ARG A 13 -24.75 23.39 -27.34
N GLU A 14 -26.03 23.13 -27.57
CA GLU A 14 -26.81 23.77 -28.64
C GLU A 14 -27.20 25.21 -28.32
N ARG A 15 -27.13 25.60 -27.04
CA ARG A 15 -27.52 26.93 -26.56
C ARG A 15 -26.32 27.71 -26.03
N LYS A 16 -26.54 28.98 -25.68
CA LYS A 16 -25.55 29.93 -25.15
C LYS A 16 -24.73 29.42 -23.95
N TYR A 17 -25.27 28.49 -23.16
CA TYR A 17 -24.61 27.95 -21.98
C TYR A 17 -24.59 26.43 -22.04
N LEU A 18 -23.48 25.85 -21.59
CA LEU A 18 -23.27 24.42 -21.48
C LEU A 18 -24.22 23.84 -20.42
N ARG A 19 -24.81 22.70 -20.76
CA ARG A 19 -25.77 22.00 -19.89
C ARG A 19 -25.35 20.55 -19.74
N PHE A 20 -25.49 20.04 -18.52
CA PHE A 20 -25.17 18.67 -18.18
C PHE A 20 -26.39 17.93 -17.68
N ARG A 21 -26.42 16.63 -17.96
CA ARG A 21 -27.38 15.68 -17.42
C ARG A 21 -26.66 14.38 -17.07
N LEU A 22 -26.99 13.79 -15.92
CA LEU A 22 -26.37 12.56 -15.42
C LEU A 22 -27.17 11.32 -15.82
N SER A 23 -28.50 11.36 -15.67
CA SER A 23 -29.41 10.29 -16.09
C SER A 23 -30.38 10.77 -17.16
N PRO A 24 -30.83 9.93 -18.10
CA PRO A 24 -31.79 10.33 -19.12
C PRO A 24 -33.17 10.76 -18.61
N GLU A 25 -33.44 10.55 -17.32
CA GLU A 25 -34.66 10.99 -16.63
C GLU A 25 -34.49 12.37 -15.97
N ASP A 26 -33.26 12.84 -15.79
CA ASP A 26 -32.97 14.11 -15.13
C ASP A 26 -33.20 15.32 -16.04
N ARG A 27 -33.43 16.48 -15.42
CA ARG A 27 -33.44 17.77 -16.14
C ARG A 27 -32.03 18.28 -16.36
N TYR A 28 -31.81 18.91 -17.51
CA TYR A 28 -30.55 19.59 -17.81
C TYR A 28 -30.24 20.69 -16.79
N THR A 29 -29.05 20.62 -16.20
CA THR A 29 -28.52 21.64 -15.29
C THR A 29 -27.52 22.52 -16.03
N ARG A 30 -27.69 23.84 -15.94
CA ARG A 30 -26.82 24.84 -16.60
C ARG A 30 -25.54 25.05 -15.80
N CYS A 31 -24.38 25.09 -16.46
CA CYS A 31 -23.09 25.31 -15.76
C CYS A 31 -23.03 26.65 -15.02
N ASP A 32 -23.66 27.69 -15.56
CA ASP A 32 -23.67 29.04 -14.99
C ASP A 32 -24.35 29.12 -13.61
N THR A 33 -25.28 28.22 -13.29
CA THR A 33 -25.92 28.19 -11.97
C THR A 33 -25.04 27.55 -10.90
N LEU A 34 -24.06 26.73 -11.29
CA LEU A 34 -23.20 26.00 -10.35
C LEU A 34 -22.12 26.89 -9.72
N LYS A 35 -21.70 27.95 -10.42
CA LYS A 35 -20.68 28.93 -9.99
C LYS A 35 -19.36 28.29 -9.49
N GLY A 36 -18.40 29.14 -9.11
CA GLY A 36 -17.11 28.70 -8.56
C GLY A 36 -16.32 27.77 -9.49
N ASP A 37 -15.98 26.58 -9.00
CA ASP A 37 -15.18 25.57 -9.69
C ASP A 37 -15.93 24.77 -10.77
N TYR A 38 -17.20 25.09 -11.00
CA TYR A 38 -18.08 24.42 -11.97
C TYR A 38 -18.57 25.36 -13.09
N THR A 39 -17.93 26.52 -13.23
CA THR A 39 -18.13 27.39 -14.40
C THR A 39 -17.57 26.73 -15.66
N GLU A 40 -18.08 27.11 -16.84
CA GLU A 40 -17.65 26.52 -18.11
C GLU A 40 -16.14 26.67 -18.37
N GLN A 41 -15.57 27.81 -18.00
CA GLN A 41 -14.13 28.08 -18.08
C GLN A 41 -13.37 27.16 -17.12
N ALA A 42 -13.78 27.08 -15.85
CA ALA A 42 -13.13 26.21 -14.85
C ALA A 42 -13.17 24.72 -15.25
N ILE A 43 -14.26 24.26 -15.86
CA ILE A 43 -14.39 22.88 -16.36
C ILE A 43 -13.48 22.65 -17.56
N LYS A 44 -13.40 23.59 -18.50
CA LYS A 44 -12.47 23.50 -19.64
C LYS A 44 -11.02 23.47 -19.17
N GLU A 45 -10.63 24.39 -18.29
CA GLU A 45 -9.30 24.47 -17.66
C GLU A 45 -8.95 23.19 -16.89
N ARG A 46 -9.91 22.58 -16.20
CA ARG A 46 -9.70 21.32 -15.48
C ARG A 46 -9.51 20.13 -16.43
N ILE A 47 -10.25 20.09 -17.54
CA ILE A 47 -10.12 19.03 -18.55
C ILE A 47 -8.76 19.10 -19.26
N THR A 48 -8.26 20.31 -19.50
CA THR A 48 -6.93 20.57 -20.08
C THR A 48 -5.80 20.45 -19.06
N GLY A 49 -6.11 20.37 -17.76
CA GLY A 49 -5.12 20.20 -16.69
C GLY A 49 -4.50 21.51 -16.19
N ALA A 50 -4.92 22.67 -16.69
CA ALA A 50 -4.42 23.98 -16.28
C ALA A 50 -4.86 24.39 -14.87
N ARG A 51 -5.95 23.79 -14.36
CA ARG A 51 -6.52 24.10 -13.04
C ARG A 51 -6.66 22.86 -12.17
N ILE A 52 -5.91 22.83 -11.07
CA ILE A 52 -5.98 21.79 -10.04
C ILE A 52 -6.76 22.35 -8.85
N VAL A 53 -7.89 21.72 -8.51
CA VAL A 53 -8.65 22.09 -7.31
C VAL A 53 -8.35 21.09 -6.22
N LYS A 54 -7.91 21.61 -5.07
CA LYS A 54 -7.70 20.80 -3.88
C LYS A 54 -9.07 20.36 -3.34
N PRO A 55 -9.29 19.06 -3.08
CA PRO A 55 -10.54 18.61 -2.49
C PRO A 55 -10.76 19.31 -1.14
N ARG A 56 -11.97 19.84 -0.91
CA ARG A 56 -12.31 20.59 0.32
C ARG A 56 -12.24 19.73 1.59
N ARG A 57 -12.16 18.41 1.45
CA ARG A 57 -12.00 17.45 2.55
C ARG A 57 -11.00 16.37 2.16
N THR A 58 -9.76 16.53 2.61
CA THR A 58 -8.83 15.42 2.71
C THR A 58 -9.20 14.68 4.00
N SER A 59 -10.10 13.69 3.92
CA SER A 59 -10.16 12.72 5.02
C SER A 59 -8.81 12.01 5.01
N PRO A 60 -8.02 12.02 6.10
CA PRO A 60 -6.78 11.26 6.12
C PRO A 60 -7.13 9.81 5.80
N GLN A 61 -6.50 9.26 4.76
CA GLN A 61 -6.57 7.83 4.50
C GLN A 61 -6.06 7.16 5.75
N LYS A 62 -6.96 6.50 6.50
CA LYS A 62 -6.55 5.72 7.67
C LYS A 62 -5.55 4.68 7.18
N PRO A 63 -4.35 4.60 7.79
CA PRO A 63 -3.44 3.52 7.45
C PRO A 63 -4.19 2.20 7.62
N VAL A 64 -4.01 1.28 6.67
CA VAL A 64 -4.60 -0.06 6.73
C VAL A 64 -4.21 -0.65 8.08
N SER A 65 -5.21 -0.86 8.93
CA SER A 65 -4.99 -1.34 10.28
C SER A 65 -4.39 -2.72 10.20
N LYS A 66 -3.13 -2.86 10.64
CA LYS A 66 -2.60 -4.16 11.08
C LYS A 66 -3.66 -4.79 11.99
N VAL A 67 -3.99 -6.06 11.80
CA VAL A 67 -4.94 -6.79 12.64
C VAL A 67 -4.53 -6.54 14.09
N GLY A 68 -5.30 -5.70 14.78
CA GLY A 68 -4.94 -5.18 16.09
C GLY A 68 -5.23 -6.21 17.16
N LEU A 69 -4.46 -6.19 18.24
CA LEU A 69 -4.77 -6.94 19.45
C LEU A 69 -6.20 -6.58 19.91
N LEU A 70 -7.01 -7.59 20.20
CA LEU A 70 -8.37 -7.41 20.72
C LEU A 70 -8.34 -6.57 21.99
N VAL A 71 -9.32 -5.67 22.15
CA VAL A 71 -9.46 -4.89 23.38
C VAL A 71 -10.05 -5.77 24.46
N ASP A 72 -9.34 -5.94 25.58
CA ASP A 72 -9.91 -6.54 26.80
C ASP A 72 -10.92 -5.56 27.41
N ILE A 73 -12.20 -5.90 27.24
CA ILE A 73 -13.32 -5.09 27.68
C ILE A 73 -13.39 -5.06 29.22
N GLU A 74 -13.04 -6.14 29.90
CA GLU A 74 -13.11 -6.23 31.37
C GLU A 74 -12.03 -5.38 32.01
N ALA A 75 -10.80 -5.44 31.50
CA ALA A 75 -9.72 -4.55 31.92
C ALA A 75 -10.06 -3.07 31.64
N ALA A 76 -10.70 -2.79 30.49
CA ALA A 76 -11.15 -1.45 30.15
C ALA A 76 -12.24 -0.93 31.11
N ILE A 77 -13.17 -1.77 31.54
CA ILE A 77 -14.19 -1.41 32.54
C ILE A 77 -13.55 -1.20 33.92
N ARG A 78 -12.63 -2.10 34.34
CA ARG A 78 -11.89 -1.97 35.62
C ARG A 78 -11.04 -0.70 35.70
N SER A 79 -10.54 -0.20 34.56
CA SER A 79 -9.81 1.07 34.48
C SER A 79 -10.71 2.32 34.48
N GLY A 80 -12.02 2.17 34.71
CA GLY A 80 -12.95 3.28 34.88
C GLY A 80 -13.52 3.83 33.56
N LYS A 81 -13.41 3.08 32.45
CA LYS A 81 -14.02 3.51 31.18
C LYS A 81 -15.54 3.30 31.21
N GLY A 82 -16.27 4.32 30.76
CA GLY A 82 -17.74 4.33 30.79
C GLY A 82 -18.41 3.45 29.73
N PRO A 83 -19.74 3.29 29.80
CA PRO A 83 -20.52 2.37 28.96
C PRO A 83 -20.45 2.68 27.45
N GLY A 84 -20.11 3.91 27.07
CA GLY A 84 -19.85 4.26 25.66
C GLY A 84 -18.58 3.59 25.09
N TYR A 85 -17.54 3.44 25.92
CA TYR A 85 -16.31 2.78 25.51
C TYR A 85 -16.51 1.27 25.34
N GLU A 86 -17.32 0.65 26.19
CA GLU A 86 -17.68 -0.76 26.08
C GLU A 86 -18.37 -1.06 24.74
N ARG A 87 -19.38 -0.25 24.38
CA ARG A 87 -20.09 -0.39 23.10
C ARG A 87 -19.15 -0.23 21.91
N TRP A 88 -18.24 0.73 21.98
CA TRP A 88 -17.21 0.94 20.96
C TRP A 88 -16.25 -0.25 20.87
N ALA A 89 -15.74 -0.74 21.99
CA ALA A 89 -14.81 -1.88 22.05
C ALA A 89 -15.44 -3.16 21.50
N LYS A 90 -16.72 -3.43 21.78
CA LYS A 90 -17.45 -4.57 21.20
C LYS A 90 -17.52 -4.50 19.68
N VAL A 91 -17.93 -3.36 19.13
CA VAL A 91 -18.00 -3.16 17.67
C VAL A 91 -16.61 -3.19 17.03
N PHE A 92 -15.61 -2.67 17.71
CA PHE A 92 -14.22 -2.68 17.25
C PHE A 92 -13.67 -4.12 17.19
N ASN A 93 -13.81 -4.89 18.26
CA ASN A 93 -13.36 -6.28 18.32
C ASN A 93 -14.08 -7.15 17.29
N LEU A 94 -15.40 -6.97 17.10
CA LEU A 94 -16.15 -7.68 16.07
C LEU A 94 -15.62 -7.39 14.66
N LYS A 95 -15.28 -6.13 14.38
CA LYS A 95 -14.68 -5.74 13.10
C LYS A 95 -13.29 -6.36 12.91
N GLN A 96 -12.45 -6.34 13.95
CA GLN A 96 -11.13 -6.98 13.89
C GLN A 96 -11.23 -8.48 13.65
N LEU A 97 -12.15 -9.17 14.33
CA LEU A 97 -12.39 -10.60 14.13
C LEU A 97 -12.88 -10.88 12.71
N SER A 98 -13.82 -10.08 12.18
CA SER A 98 -14.30 -10.25 10.81
C SER A 98 -13.18 -10.06 9.77
N GLN A 99 -12.26 -9.10 9.99
CA GLN A 99 -11.10 -8.90 9.13
C GLN A 99 -10.14 -10.10 9.18
N ALA A 100 -9.89 -10.65 10.37
CA ALA A 100 -9.08 -11.86 10.52
C ALA A 100 -9.72 -13.06 9.80
N VAL A 101 -11.03 -13.26 9.95
CA VAL A 101 -11.76 -14.33 9.27
C VAL A 101 -11.73 -14.16 7.75
N ILE A 102 -11.88 -12.94 7.24
CA ILE A 102 -11.77 -12.65 5.80
C ILE A 102 -10.35 -12.98 5.32
N TYR A 103 -9.32 -12.55 6.03
CA TYR A 103 -7.93 -12.81 5.67
C TYR A 103 -7.63 -14.32 5.60
N LEU A 104 -8.05 -15.07 6.63
CA LEU A 104 -7.90 -16.53 6.67
C LEU A 104 -8.63 -17.21 5.51
N LYS A 105 -9.85 -16.73 5.20
CA LYS A 105 -10.62 -17.23 4.06
C LYS A 105 -9.97 -16.91 2.71
N GLU A 106 -9.44 -15.70 2.53
CA GLU A 106 -8.78 -15.25 1.30
C GLU A 106 -7.48 -16.01 1.03
N HIS A 107 -6.75 -16.40 2.09
CA HIS A 107 -5.47 -17.11 1.96
C HIS A 107 -5.61 -18.64 2.00
N GLY A 108 -6.84 -19.15 2.15
CA GLY A 108 -7.11 -20.59 2.25
C GLY A 108 -6.65 -21.21 3.57
N ASP A 109 -6.27 -20.41 4.56
CA ASP A 109 -5.72 -20.82 5.86
C ASP A 109 -6.82 -21.18 6.87
N MET A 110 -7.87 -21.87 6.40
CA MET A 110 -8.99 -22.29 7.25
C MET A 110 -8.70 -23.63 7.94
N SER A 111 -7.69 -24.38 7.46
CA SER A 111 -7.20 -25.61 8.10
C SER A 111 -5.84 -25.36 8.76
N TYR A 112 -5.65 -25.93 9.94
CA TYR A 112 -4.36 -25.91 10.64
C TYR A 112 -3.25 -26.57 9.82
N GLU A 113 -3.59 -27.60 9.03
CA GLU A 113 -2.67 -28.34 8.19
C GLU A 113 -2.07 -27.46 7.08
N ASP A 114 -2.89 -26.63 6.43
CA ASP A 114 -2.44 -25.72 5.36
C ASP A 114 -1.50 -24.63 5.90
N LEU A 115 -1.77 -24.14 7.11
CA LEU A 115 -0.90 -23.20 7.80
C LEU A 115 0.43 -23.84 8.18
N GLN A 116 0.39 -25.08 8.67
CA GLN A 116 1.58 -25.82 9.04
C GLN A 116 2.46 -26.07 7.81
N GLU A 117 1.89 -26.55 6.70
CA GLU A 117 2.62 -26.80 5.46
C GLU A 117 3.27 -25.52 4.90
N LYS A 118 2.55 -24.40 4.90
CA LYS A 118 3.12 -23.10 4.50
C LYS A 118 4.24 -22.66 5.44
N SER A 119 4.07 -22.84 6.75
CA SER A 119 5.10 -22.47 7.72
C SER A 119 6.36 -23.32 7.54
N ASP A 120 6.20 -24.62 7.28
CA ASP A 120 7.29 -25.56 7.04
C ASP A 120 7.99 -25.26 5.72
N ALA A 121 7.24 -24.94 4.65
CA ALA A 121 7.79 -24.53 3.36
C ALA A 121 8.59 -23.22 3.47
N VAL A 122 8.05 -22.22 4.18
CA VAL A 122 8.76 -20.96 4.42
C VAL A 122 10.02 -21.22 5.26
N THR A 123 9.94 -22.05 6.30
CA THR A 123 11.09 -22.40 7.15
C THR A 123 12.16 -23.15 6.36
N ALA A 124 11.77 -24.09 5.50
CA ALA A 124 12.68 -24.80 4.62
C ALA A 124 13.38 -23.85 3.65
N SER A 125 12.64 -22.92 3.02
CA SER A 125 13.22 -21.92 2.12
C SER A 125 14.19 -20.98 2.83
N PHE A 126 13.86 -20.56 4.06
CA PHE A 126 14.72 -19.72 4.89
C PHE A 126 16.02 -20.43 5.25
N ASN A 127 15.94 -21.70 5.66
CA ASN A 127 17.11 -22.51 5.98
C ASN A 127 18.00 -22.72 4.74
N ALA A 128 17.40 -23.03 3.59
CA ALA A 128 18.14 -23.20 2.33
C ALA A 128 18.87 -21.91 1.93
N LEU A 129 18.20 -20.75 1.99
CA LEU A 129 18.82 -19.45 1.72
C LEU A 129 19.92 -19.12 2.73
N SER A 130 19.72 -19.44 4.01
CA SER A 130 20.72 -19.22 5.05
C SER A 130 22.00 -20.04 4.80
N VAL A 131 21.86 -21.27 4.33
CA VAL A 131 23.01 -22.11 3.93
C VAL A 131 23.71 -21.51 2.71
N GLN A 132 22.97 -21.06 1.70
CA GLN A 132 23.55 -20.41 0.52
C GLN A 132 24.32 -19.13 0.87
N ILE A 133 23.77 -18.31 1.78
CA ILE A 133 24.44 -17.10 2.26
C ILE A 133 25.76 -17.45 2.94
N LYS A 134 25.76 -18.44 3.84
CA LYS A 134 27.00 -18.87 4.52
C LYS A 134 28.05 -19.40 3.57
N GLU A 135 27.63 -20.15 2.55
CA GLU A 135 28.55 -20.65 1.51
C GLU A 135 29.16 -19.49 0.71
N LEU A 136 28.34 -18.53 0.29
CA LEU A 136 28.82 -17.33 -0.41
C LEU A 136 29.76 -16.48 0.46
N GLU A 137 29.45 -16.32 1.75
CA GLU A 137 30.31 -15.62 2.71
C GLU A 137 31.69 -16.32 2.83
N SER A 138 31.71 -17.65 2.89
CA SER A 138 32.95 -18.44 2.91
C SER A 138 33.79 -18.24 1.65
N GLN A 139 33.15 -18.30 0.47
CA GLN A 139 33.81 -18.07 -0.81
C GLN A 139 34.37 -16.64 -0.92
N MET A 140 33.62 -15.64 -0.43
CA MET A 140 34.09 -14.26 -0.38
C MET A 140 35.31 -14.10 0.53
N ALA A 141 35.34 -14.76 1.69
CA ALA A 141 36.48 -14.73 2.59
C ALA A 141 37.73 -15.34 1.94
N ALA A 142 37.59 -16.52 1.30
CA ALA A 142 38.68 -17.19 0.60
C ALA A 142 39.24 -16.33 -0.57
N ASN A 143 38.36 -15.73 -1.37
CA ASN A 143 38.76 -14.82 -2.44
C ASN A 143 39.50 -13.58 -1.90
N GLY A 144 39.05 -13.03 -0.78
CA GLY A 144 39.74 -11.92 -0.11
C GLY A 144 41.13 -12.31 0.38
N GLU A 145 41.31 -13.54 0.86
CA GLU A 145 42.63 -14.05 1.25
C GLU A 145 43.56 -14.27 0.06
N LEU A 146 43.06 -14.88 -1.03
CA LEU A 146 43.81 -15.02 -2.29
C LEU A 146 44.25 -13.66 -2.84
N GLN A 147 43.36 -12.66 -2.82
CA GLN A 147 43.68 -11.30 -3.25
C GLN A 147 44.81 -10.70 -2.40
N LYS A 148 44.78 -10.88 -1.08
CA LYS A 148 45.88 -10.45 -0.18
C LYS A 148 47.20 -11.14 -0.54
N GLN A 149 47.17 -12.45 -0.78
CA GLN A 149 48.37 -13.20 -1.16
C GLN A 149 48.95 -12.73 -2.51
N ILE A 150 48.10 -12.48 -3.51
CA ILE A 150 48.51 -11.94 -4.81
C ILE A 150 49.19 -10.58 -4.64
N VAL A 151 48.58 -9.68 -3.85
CA VAL A 151 49.15 -8.35 -3.59
C VAL A 151 50.48 -8.45 -2.82
N ASN A 152 50.56 -9.33 -1.82
CA ASN A 152 51.79 -9.54 -1.07
C ASN A 152 52.91 -10.08 -1.97
N TYR A 153 52.62 -11.09 -2.80
CA TYR A 153 53.57 -11.61 -3.78
C TYR A 153 54.02 -10.55 -4.78
N ALA A 154 53.10 -9.76 -5.32
CA ALA A 154 53.44 -8.67 -6.25
C ALA A 154 54.39 -7.65 -5.61
N LYS A 155 54.21 -7.33 -4.33
CA LYS A 155 55.08 -6.40 -3.57
C LYS A 155 56.45 -6.99 -3.26
N THR A 156 56.55 -8.28 -2.94
CA THR A 156 57.81 -8.91 -2.49
C THR A 156 58.63 -9.51 -3.64
N ARG A 157 58.02 -9.74 -4.81
CA ARG A 157 58.68 -10.35 -5.98
C ARG A 157 59.90 -9.56 -6.46
N ALA A 158 59.82 -8.23 -6.51
CA ALA A 158 60.94 -7.40 -6.98
C ALA A 158 62.19 -7.58 -6.11
N VAL A 159 62.02 -7.52 -4.79
CA VAL A 159 63.08 -7.73 -3.81
C VAL A 159 63.65 -9.16 -3.89
N TYR A 160 62.79 -10.16 -4.09
CA TYR A 160 63.22 -11.54 -4.26
C TYR A 160 64.04 -11.77 -5.54
N VAL A 161 63.69 -11.10 -6.65
CA VAL A 161 64.44 -11.18 -7.91
C VAL A 161 65.81 -10.52 -7.80
N GLU A 162 65.93 -9.41 -7.06
CA GLU A 162 67.23 -8.74 -6.83
C GLU A 162 68.20 -9.57 -5.97
N TYR A 163 67.68 -10.46 -5.13
CA TYR A 163 68.49 -11.29 -4.23
C TYR A 163 68.96 -12.62 -4.86
N ARG A 164 68.44 -12.97 -6.04
CA ARG A 164 68.69 -14.24 -6.73
C ARG A 164 69.67 -14.09 -7.87
#